data_AF-A0A842U6M5-F1
#
_entry.id   AF-A0A842U6M5-F1
#
_cell.length_a   1.000
_cell.length_b   1.000
_cell.length_c   1.000
_cell.angle_alpha   90.00
_cell.angle_beta   90.00
_cell.angle_gamma   90.00
#
_symmetry.space_group_name_H-M   'P 1'
#
loop_
_entity.id
_entity.type
_entity.pdbx_description
1 polymer ?
#
loop_
_entity_poly.entity_id
_entity_poly.type
_entity_poly.pdbx_seq_one_letter_code
_entity_poly.pdbx_strand_id
1 'polypeptide(L)'
;MTELIRLQYQDYSDQKRIKLISLLLSESMFLRKCYYKTSNNKEKKAIEKGMRRLDNILNKLMGDKLATLTTAEYKKLIKKVYKTMNRITKKIN
;
A
#
# COMPACT_ATOMS: atom_id res chain seq x y z
N MET A 1 -14.82 19.71 -21.36
CA MET A 1 -15.12 18.68 -20.35
C MET A 1 -15.94 19.35 -19.27
N THR A 2 -17.20 18.95 -19.08
CA THR A 2 -18.15 19.65 -18.19
C THR A 2 -17.72 19.54 -16.72
N GLU A 3 -18.00 20.58 -15.94
CA GLU A 3 -17.60 20.71 -14.54
C GLU A 3 -18.11 19.56 -13.66
N LEU A 4 -19.30 19.02 -14.00
CA LEU A 4 -19.89 17.79 -13.44
C LEU A 4 -19.04 16.54 -13.69
N ILE A 5 -18.49 16.36 -14.89
CA ILE A 5 -17.61 15.23 -15.21
C ILE A 5 -16.30 15.37 -14.41
N ARG A 6 -15.78 16.59 -14.26
CA ARG A 6 -14.59 16.86 -13.44
C ARG A 6 -14.81 16.51 -11.96
N LEU A 7 -15.96 16.89 -11.40
CA LEU A 7 -16.35 16.59 -10.02
C LEU A 7 -16.53 15.09 -9.79
N GLN A 8 -17.25 14.39 -10.68
CA GLN A 8 -17.40 12.93 -10.62
C GLN A 8 -16.05 12.18 -10.74
N TYR A 9 -15.10 12.72 -11.52
CA TYR A 9 -13.76 12.15 -11.65
C TYR A 9 -12.89 12.37 -10.41
N GLN A 10 -13.03 13.53 -9.74
CA GLN A 10 -12.39 13.81 -8.45
C GLN A 10 -12.87 12.83 -7.38
N ASP A 11 -14.18 12.66 -7.22
CA ASP A 11 -14.78 11.72 -6.26
C ASP A 11 -14.29 10.27 -6.47
N TYR A 12 -14.22 9.82 -7.71
CA TYR A 12 -13.74 8.46 -8.02
C TYR A 12 -12.24 8.28 -7.75
N SER A 13 -11.45 9.35 -7.91
CA SER A 13 -10.01 9.32 -7.68
C SER A 13 -9.64 9.26 -6.20
N ASP A 14 -10.40 9.96 -5.36
CA ASP A 14 -10.21 9.93 -3.91
C ASP A 14 -10.59 8.57 -3.34
N GLN A 15 -11.63 7.91 -3.87
CA GLN A 15 -11.97 6.54 -3.48
C GLN A 15 -10.83 5.54 -3.72
N LYS A 16 -10.09 5.64 -4.84
CA LYS A 16 -8.94 4.75 -5.10
C LYS A 16 -7.81 4.97 -4.11
N ARG A 17 -7.50 6.24 -3.85
CA ARG A 17 -6.46 6.63 -2.90
C ARG A 17 -6.81 6.14 -1.50
N ILE A 18 -8.03 6.40 -1.02
CA ILE A 18 -8.53 5.94 0.27
C ILE A 18 -8.44 4.41 0.37
N LYS A 19 -8.95 3.67 -0.63
CA LYS A 19 -8.86 2.19 -0.66
C LYS A 19 -7.42 1.69 -0.57
N LEU A 20 -6.49 2.33 -1.28
CA LEU A 20 -5.08 1.94 -1.26
C LEU A 20 -4.40 2.26 0.08
N ILE A 21 -4.72 3.40 0.69
CA ILE A 21 -4.24 3.76 2.03
C ILE A 21 -4.76 2.76 3.06
N SER A 22 -6.07 2.46 3.05
CA SER A 22 -6.66 1.46 3.95
C SER A 22 -6.02 0.08 3.79
N LEU A 23 -5.77 -0.35 2.56
CA LEU A 23 -5.04 -1.60 2.28
C LEU A 23 -3.62 -1.56 2.89
N LEU A 24 -2.85 -0.50 2.62
CA LEU A 24 -1.48 -0.36 3.13
C LEU A 24 -1.43 -0.40 4.66
N LEU A 25 -2.36 0.29 5.33
CA LEU A 25 -2.46 0.28 6.79
C LEU A 25 -2.78 -1.12 7.32
N SER A 26 -3.74 -1.81 6.70
CA SER A 26 -4.10 -3.19 7.05
C SER A 26 -2.90 -4.15 6.94
N GLU A 27 -2.21 -4.12 5.80
CA GLU A 27 -1.04 -4.97 5.57
C GLU A 27 0.12 -4.62 6.51
N SER A 28 0.36 -3.33 6.79
CA SER A 28 1.39 -2.91 7.76
C SER A 28 1.07 -3.38 9.18
N MET A 29 -0.20 -3.37 9.60
CA MET A 29 -0.61 -3.94 10.89
C MET A 29 -0.40 -5.45 10.94
N PHE A 30 -0.75 -6.16 9.86
CA PHE A 30 -0.49 -7.59 9.74
C PHE A 30 1.00 -7.91 9.87
N LEU A 31 1.86 -7.22 9.12
CA LEU A 31 3.31 -7.40 9.19
C LEU A 31 3.87 -7.10 10.57
N ARG A 32 3.38 -6.04 11.24
CA ARG A 32 3.77 -5.74 12.62
C ARG A 32 3.39 -6.88 13.57
N LYS A 33 2.20 -7.46 13.43
CA LYS A 33 1.78 -8.63 14.22
C LYS A 33 2.66 -9.84 13.94
N CYS A 34 3.03 -10.09 12.68
CA CYS A 34 3.99 -11.15 12.33
C CYS A 34 5.35 -10.90 12.97
N TYR A 35 5.87 -9.67 12.92
CA TYR A 35 7.17 -9.31 13.48
C TYR A 35 7.30 -9.68 14.96
N TYR A 36 6.26 -9.41 15.76
CA TYR A 36 6.25 -9.74 17.19
C TYR A 36 6.11 -11.24 17.48
N LYS A 37 5.49 -12.01 16.57
CA LYS A 37 5.31 -13.45 16.71
C LYS A 37 6.52 -14.27 16.22
N THR A 38 7.27 -13.73 15.28
CA THR A 38 8.45 -14.38 14.72
C THR A 38 9.60 -14.36 15.72
N SER A 39 10.26 -15.49 15.96
CA SER A 39 11.51 -15.59 16.72
C SER A 39 12.76 -15.61 15.82
N ASN A 40 12.60 -16.03 14.55
CA ASN A 40 13.68 -16.13 13.59
C ASN A 40 14.14 -14.75 13.07
N ASN A 41 15.42 -14.43 13.25
CA ASN A 41 16.02 -13.16 12.85
C ASN A 41 15.98 -12.92 11.32
N LYS A 42 16.09 -13.98 10.49
CA LYS A 42 16.02 -13.84 9.03
C LYS A 42 14.61 -13.45 8.57
N GLU A 43 13.59 -14.03 9.19
CA GLU A 43 12.18 -13.71 8.96
C GLU A 43 11.86 -12.29 9.46
N LYS A 44 12.31 -11.90 10.66
CA LYS A 44 12.16 -10.53 11.17
C LYS A 44 12.73 -9.49 10.21
N LYS A 45 13.96 -9.70 9.72
CA LYS A 45 14.58 -8.81 8.71
C LYS A 45 13.77 -8.76 7.41
N ALA A 46 13.16 -9.86 6.99
CA ALA A 46 12.29 -9.89 5.81
C ALA A 46 11.00 -9.08 6.04
N ILE A 47 10.40 -9.22 7.22
CA ILE A 47 9.20 -8.48 7.63
C ILE A 47 9.50 -6.97 7.70
N GLU A 48 10.59 -6.56 8.35
CA GLU A 48 11.01 -5.15 8.41
C GLU A 48 11.20 -4.55 7.02
N LYS A 49 11.88 -5.28 6.12
CA LYS A 49 12.07 -4.84 4.74
C LYS A 49 10.74 -4.70 4.01
N GLY A 50 9.77 -5.54 4.34
CA GLY A 50 8.39 -5.44 3.90
C GLY A 50 7.70 -4.17 4.38
N MET A 51 7.71 -3.95 5.69
CA MET A 51 7.12 -2.78 6.32
C MET A 51 7.69 -1.48 5.74
N ARG A 52 9.02 -1.34 5.66
CA ARG A 52 9.67 -0.16 5.05
C ARG A 52 9.22 0.09 3.61
N ARG A 53 8.95 -0.96 2.82
CA ARG A 53 8.45 -0.82 1.46
C ARG A 53 7.00 -0.33 1.42
N LEU A 54 6.15 -0.83 2.31
CA LEU A 54 4.77 -0.36 2.42
C LEU A 54 4.72 1.09 2.91
N ASP A 55 5.52 1.44 3.91
CA ASP A 55 5.64 2.82 4.43
C ASP A 55 6.11 3.79 3.34
N ASN A 56 7.08 3.39 2.52
CA ASN A 56 7.52 4.22 1.39
C ASN A 56 6.41 4.47 0.35
N ILE A 57 5.49 3.51 0.15
CA ILE A 57 4.34 3.71 -0.74
C ILE A 57 3.32 4.63 -0.07
N LEU A 58 3.06 4.42 1.22
CA LEU A 58 2.13 5.22 2.00
C LEU A 58 2.58 6.68 2.08
N ASN A 59 3.86 6.93 2.36
CA ASN A 59 4.42 8.28 2.42
C ASN A 59 4.32 9.02 1.08
N LYS A 60 4.48 8.32 -0.06
CA LYS A 60 4.26 8.92 -1.38
C LYS A 60 2.79 9.30 -1.59
N LEU A 61 1.87 8.42 -1.20
CA LEU A 61 0.43 8.68 -1.28
C LEU A 61 -0.02 9.83 -0.35
N MET A 62 0.63 10.00 0.80
CA MET A 62 0.33 11.08 1.73
C MET A 62 1.02 12.40 1.37
N GLY A 63 2.18 12.36 0.71
CA GLY A 63 2.93 13.53 0.24
C GLY A 63 2.31 14.20 -0.98
N ASP A 64 1.81 13.42 -1.93
CA ASP A 64 1.19 13.93 -3.15
C ASP A 64 -0.29 14.32 -2.92
N LYS A 65 -0.58 15.17 -1.92
CA LYS A 65 -1.97 15.52 -1.50
C LYS A 65 -2.89 16.04 -2.61
N LEU A 66 -2.35 16.51 -3.73
CA LEU A 66 -3.11 17.15 -4.82
C LEU A 66 -3.18 16.34 -6.13
N ALA A 67 -2.49 15.19 -6.24
CA ALA A 67 -2.43 14.43 -7.50
C ALA A 67 -3.46 13.29 -7.55
N THR A 68 -4.52 13.46 -8.33
CA THR A 68 -5.49 12.40 -8.67
C THR A 68 -4.77 11.12 -9.13
N LEU A 69 -5.02 10.00 -8.45
CA LEU A 69 -4.36 8.73 -8.78
C LEU A 69 -5.02 8.10 -10.02
N THR A 70 -4.27 7.98 -11.12
CA THR A 70 -4.81 7.35 -12.33
C THR A 70 -5.10 5.86 -12.09
N THR A 71 -6.00 5.28 -12.88
CA THR A 71 -6.30 3.84 -12.80
C THR A 71 -5.06 2.97 -13.04
N ALA A 72 -4.15 3.40 -13.93
CA ALA A 72 -2.92 2.68 -14.22
C ALA A 72 -1.96 2.70 -13.02
N GLU A 73 -1.79 3.86 -12.37
CA GLU A 73 -0.99 4.01 -11.15
C GLU A 73 -1.56 3.18 -10.00
N TYR A 74 -2.88 3.22 -9.82
CA TYR A 74 -3.57 2.42 -8.81
C TYR A 74 -3.27 0.92 -8.97
N LYS A 75 -3.48 0.38 -10.18
CA LYS A 75 -3.18 -1.03 -10.49
C LYS A 75 -1.71 -1.37 -10.28
N LYS A 76 -0.80 -0.47 -10.65
CA LYS A 76 0.65 -0.63 -10.47
C LYS A 76 1.04 -0.68 -9.00
N LEU A 77 0.46 0.19 -8.16
CA LEU A 77 0.71 0.22 -6.72
C LEU A 77 0.14 -1.01 -6.02
N ILE A 78 -1.09 -1.43 -6.33
CA ILE A 78 -1.65 -2.69 -5.80
C ILE A 78 -0.74 -3.87 -6.13
N LYS A 79 -0.28 -3.97 -7.39
CA LYS A 79 0.63 -5.05 -7.80
C LYS A 79 1.94 -5.03 -7.01
N LYS A 80 2.44 -3.86 -6.63
CA LYS A 80 3.64 -3.73 -5.77
C LYS A 80 3.36 -4.18 -4.34
N VAL A 81 2.21 -3.82 -3.77
CA VAL A 81 1.78 -4.28 -2.43
C VAL A 81 1.68 -5.80 -2.42
N TYR A 82 0.92 -6.38 -3.35
CA TYR A 82 0.76 -7.82 -3.49
C TYR A 82 2.10 -8.56 -3.64
N LYS A 83 2.99 -8.08 -4.52
CA LYS A 83 4.32 -8.68 -4.69
C LYS A 83 5.17 -8.58 -3.42
N THR A 84 5.00 -7.53 -2.63
CA THR A 84 5.70 -7.35 -1.36
C THR A 84 5.19 -8.35 -0.34
N MET A 85 3.88 -8.45 -0.17
CA MET A 85 3.25 -9.41 0.75
C MET A 85 3.59 -10.85 0.37
N ASN A 86 3.42 -11.25 -0.89
CA ASN A 86 3.75 -12.60 -1.35
C ASN A 86 5.22 -12.99 -1.07
N ARG A 87 6.16 -12.05 -1.24
CA ARG A 87 7.58 -12.29 -0.92
C ARG A 87 7.82 -12.48 0.58
N ILE A 88 7.03 -11.84 1.43
CA ILE A 88 7.15 -11.94 2.88
C ILE A 88 6.49 -13.22 3.36
N THR A 89 5.27 -13.51 2.90
CA THR A 89 4.55 -14.76 3.22
C THR A 89 5.37 -16.00 2.85
N LYS A 90 6.02 -16.01 1.68
CA LYS A 90 6.93 -17.10 1.26
C LYS A 90 8.20 -17.25 2.11
N LYS A 91 8.52 -16.27 2.94
CA LYS A 91 9.69 -16.31 3.82
C LYS A 91 9.35 -16.66 5.26
N ILE A 92 8.09 -16.48 5.66
CA ILE A 92 7.58 -16.74 7.02
C ILE A 92 6.90 -18.12 7.08
N ASN A 93 6.28 -18.56 5.99
CA ASN A 93 5.92 -19.97 5.78
C ASN A 93 7.14 -20.76 5.32
#